data_AF-T1ZFE4-F1
#
_entry.id   AF-T1ZFE4-F1
#
_cell.length_a   1.000
_cell.length_b   1.000
_cell.length_c   1.000
_cell.angle_alpha   90.00
_cell.angle_beta   90.00
_cell.angle_gamma   90.00
#
_symmetry.space_group_name_H-M   'P 1'
#
loop_
_entity.id
_entity.type
_entity.pdbx_description
1 polymer ?
#
loop_
_entity_poly.entity_id
_entity_poly.type
_entity_poly.pdbx_seq_one_letter_code
_entity_poly.pdbx_strand_id
1 'polypeptide(L)'
;MAGIGFELRKVYNKGGFLSKQKAYGYAGVAYVGPMLLGILLILAVVILSVLGRLSNTARDHLLGLISYSILASLAITNLFSMIVTRYVADMLYEKKFEKILSSYFSSGAIMLGMGFVTYGIFLFISGIPLLEILLNLILFSELCMIWNAVNYLTAVKDYRSILKTFAIAILITVVIGLTTLVLAIPYGLLFSVCTSYGFILVQMIRILYRHFPKNYTTNFEFFVWFDKYLELFKVGIYMFIGLFAHIVINWFGPLSKGIGGLFHTAPVYDVPAMLAYLVTLVSTVNFVVSVEVKFYPKFREYYHMYDGVGSVKKINQAEIEMMNTLRNELKYLSWKQLLATLLAMFVGIVLLTVLPLGFNSQMKGYFQTLCLGYGVYAVGNINLLMLLYFVDYKGAKKCARWFAVLSAVFSIFTQFMDTTFIGYGFLLAGLVLYLTTTTRLSEYTKELPYRILGSQEVFSQEGEGFFTKLVTILKARSKDG
;
A
#
# COMPACT_ATOMS: atom_id res chain seq x y z
N MET A 1 13.47 -1.01 6.37
CA MET A 1 12.86 -1.23 7.70
C MET A 1 13.89 -0.90 8.78
N ALA A 2 13.94 0.37 9.23
CA ALA A 2 14.91 0.85 10.24
C ALA A 2 14.29 1.81 11.28
N GLY A 3 12.95 1.85 11.39
CA GLY A 3 12.24 2.86 12.16
C GLY A 3 11.86 2.41 13.57
N ILE A 4 10.73 1.72 13.71
CA ILE A 4 10.04 1.53 15.00
C ILE A 4 10.53 0.32 15.80
N GLY A 5 11.35 -0.57 15.20
CA GLY A 5 11.71 -1.84 15.83
C GLY A 5 12.30 -1.71 17.23
N PHE A 6 13.07 -0.66 17.50
CA PHE A 6 13.62 -0.39 18.83
C PHE A 6 12.55 -0.06 19.88
N GLU A 7 11.60 0.83 19.56
CA GLU A 7 10.52 1.20 20.48
C GLU A 7 9.53 0.04 20.70
N LEU A 8 9.19 -0.68 19.63
CA LEU A 8 8.36 -1.88 19.71
C LEU A 8 9.03 -2.95 20.57
N ARG A 9 10.33 -3.16 20.39
CA ARG A 9 11.11 -4.12 21.19
C ARG A 9 11.20 -3.69 22.65
N LYS A 10 11.38 -2.41 22.95
CA LYS A 10 11.39 -1.88 24.32
C LYS A 10 10.06 -2.10 25.04
N VAL A 11 8.93 -1.93 24.36
CA VAL A 11 7.60 -2.20 24.92
C VAL A 11 7.37 -3.70 25.05
N TYR A 12 7.72 -4.49 24.03
CA TYR A 12 7.52 -5.94 24.00
C TYR A 12 8.34 -6.69 25.07
N ASN A 13 9.59 -6.29 25.28
CA ASN A 13 10.52 -6.95 26.21
C ASN A 13 10.19 -6.75 27.70
N LYS A 14 9.17 -5.95 28.05
CA LYS A 14 8.68 -5.81 29.44
C LYS A 14 7.96 -7.08 29.97
N GLY A 15 8.00 -8.20 29.26
CA GLY A 15 7.64 -9.55 29.75
C GLY A 15 6.15 -9.89 29.87
N GLY A 16 5.26 -8.93 30.14
CA GLY A 16 3.83 -9.20 30.39
C GLY A 16 2.96 -9.39 29.13
N PHE A 17 1.84 -10.14 29.25
CA PHE A 17 0.83 -10.28 28.19
C PHE A 17 0.31 -8.91 27.71
N LEU A 18 0.00 -8.01 28.64
CA LEU A 18 -0.43 -6.65 28.33
C LEU A 18 0.65 -5.85 27.59
N SER A 19 1.93 -6.05 27.89
CA SER A 19 3.04 -5.40 27.19
C SER A 19 3.16 -5.88 25.74
N LYS A 20 2.95 -7.18 25.50
CA LYS A 20 2.86 -7.74 24.15
C LYS A 20 1.68 -7.14 23.38
N GLN A 21 0.48 -7.12 23.97
CA GLN A 21 -0.70 -6.53 23.33
C GLN A 21 -0.52 -5.03 23.05
N LYS A 22 0.15 -4.29 23.95
CA LYS A 22 0.51 -2.87 23.71
C LYS A 22 1.43 -2.72 22.50
N ALA A 23 2.42 -3.60 22.30
CA ALA A 23 3.29 -3.56 21.13
C ALA A 23 2.52 -3.81 19.83
N TYR A 24 1.59 -4.78 19.81
CA TYR A 24 0.69 -4.99 18.66
C TYR A 24 -0.24 -3.80 18.44
N GLY A 25 -0.79 -3.21 19.50
CA GLY A 25 -1.61 -2.00 19.42
C GLY A 25 -0.84 -0.82 18.84
N TYR A 26 0.40 -0.58 19.28
CA TYR A 26 1.26 0.46 18.72
C TYR A 26 1.60 0.22 17.24
N ALA A 27 1.92 -1.01 16.85
CA ALA A 27 2.17 -1.36 15.46
C ALA A 27 0.90 -1.19 14.60
N GLY A 28 -0.26 -1.62 15.10
CA GLY A 28 -1.54 -1.38 14.43
C GLY A 28 -1.82 0.09 14.23
N VAL A 29 -1.70 0.88 15.30
CA VAL A 29 -1.91 2.33 15.24
C VAL A 29 -0.93 3.00 14.27
N ALA A 30 0.33 2.57 14.21
CA ALA A 30 1.34 3.15 13.31
C ALA A 30 1.13 2.81 11.82
N TYR A 31 0.88 1.55 11.49
CA TYR A 31 0.84 1.07 10.10
C TYR A 31 -0.56 0.99 9.51
N VAL A 32 -1.56 0.70 10.35
CA VAL A 32 -2.95 0.47 9.93
C VAL A 32 -3.83 1.69 10.21
N GLY A 33 -3.48 2.50 11.22
CA GLY A 33 -4.26 3.67 11.64
C GLY A 33 -4.58 4.66 10.51
N PRO A 34 -3.63 5.11 9.67
CA PRO A 34 -3.93 6.01 8.56
C PRO A 34 -4.95 5.46 7.57
N MET A 35 -4.87 4.16 7.27
CA MET A 35 -5.79 3.50 6.34
C MET A 35 -7.20 3.37 6.94
N LEU A 36 -7.30 2.98 8.22
CA LEU A 36 -8.59 2.94 8.93
C LEU A 36 -9.24 4.32 9.01
N LEU A 37 -8.46 5.36 9.29
CA LEU A 37 -8.97 6.74 9.33
C LEU A 37 -9.41 7.22 7.94
N GLY A 38 -8.74 6.81 6.87
CA GLY A 38 -9.20 7.05 5.50
C GLY A 38 -10.56 6.41 5.20
N ILE A 39 -10.78 5.16 5.64
CA ILE A 39 -12.07 4.49 5.51
C ILE A 39 -13.14 5.20 6.34
N LEU A 40 -12.81 5.64 7.56
CA LEU A 40 -13.72 6.43 8.39
C LEU A 40 -14.06 7.78 7.77
N LEU A 41 -13.13 8.42 7.06
CA LEU A 41 -13.39 9.65 6.30
C LEU A 41 -14.42 9.39 5.20
N ILE A 42 -14.26 8.32 4.41
CA ILE A 42 -15.25 7.93 3.39
C ILE A 42 -16.60 7.61 4.04
N LEU A 43 -16.61 6.89 5.17
CA LEU A 43 -17.84 6.60 5.91
C LEU A 43 -18.53 7.89 6.39
N ALA A 44 -17.76 8.89 6.85
CA ALA A 44 -18.30 10.19 7.22
C ALA A 44 -18.98 10.88 6.02
N VAL A 45 -18.38 10.82 4.83
CA VAL A 45 -18.99 11.32 3.59
C VAL A 45 -20.29 10.59 3.27
N VAL A 46 -20.33 9.26 3.44
CA VAL A 46 -21.54 8.46 3.25
C VAL A 46 -22.63 8.90 4.22
N ILE A 47 -22.32 9.03 5.52
CA ILE A 47 -23.28 9.49 6.54
C ILE A 47 -23.81 10.88 6.19
N LEU A 48 -22.94 11.81 5.84
CA LEU A 48 -23.32 13.16 5.43
C LEU A 48 -24.22 13.16 4.19
N SER A 49 -23.94 12.31 3.21
CA SER A 49 -24.78 12.19 2.02
C SER A 49 -26.19 11.68 2.33
N VAL A 50 -26.33 10.81 3.34
CA VAL A 50 -27.64 10.34 3.84
C VAL A 50 -28.36 11.47 4.58
N LEU A 51 -27.66 12.18 5.47
CA LEU A 51 -28.21 13.32 6.22
C LEU A 51 -28.67 14.44 5.29
N GLY A 52 -27.90 14.73 4.24
CA GLY A 52 -28.23 15.67 3.18
C GLY A 52 -29.33 15.20 2.22
N ARG A 53 -29.89 14.01 2.44
CA ARG A 53 -30.95 13.40 1.61
C ARG A 53 -30.58 13.30 0.12
N LEU A 54 -29.30 13.10 -0.20
CA LEU A 54 -28.86 12.87 -1.58
C LEU A 54 -29.51 11.59 -2.11
N SER A 55 -29.91 11.61 -3.38
CA SER A 55 -30.38 10.42 -4.08
C SER A 55 -29.28 9.35 -4.14
N ASN A 56 -29.67 8.08 -4.25
CA ASN A 56 -28.71 6.98 -4.35
C ASN A 56 -27.78 7.15 -5.56
N THR A 57 -28.30 7.65 -6.70
CA THR A 57 -27.51 7.93 -7.89
C THR A 57 -26.46 9.03 -7.65
N ALA A 58 -26.82 10.13 -6.98
CA ALA A 58 -25.88 11.20 -6.65
C ALA A 58 -24.80 10.74 -5.67
N ARG A 59 -25.16 9.87 -4.72
CA ARG A 59 -24.20 9.25 -3.79
C ARG A 59 -23.23 8.32 -4.49
N ASP A 60 -23.73 7.45 -5.37
CA ASP A 60 -22.89 6.51 -6.13
C ASP A 60 -21.94 7.27 -7.07
N HIS A 61 -22.40 8.38 -7.66
CA HIS A 61 -21.58 9.29 -8.44
C HIS A 61 -20.45 9.92 -7.62
N LEU A 62 -20.77 10.53 -6.47
CA LEU A 62 -19.78 11.10 -5.56
C LEU A 62 -18.73 10.08 -5.12
N LEU A 63 -19.17 8.90 -4.66
CA LEU A 63 -18.27 7.85 -4.20
C LEU A 63 -17.43 7.26 -5.34
N GLY A 64 -17.98 7.18 -6.54
CA GLY A 64 -17.24 6.77 -7.73
C GLY A 64 -16.14 7.74 -8.11
N LEU A 65 -16.41 9.05 -8.14
CA LEU A 65 -15.39 10.09 -8.38
C LEU A 65 -14.21 9.96 -7.40
N ILE A 66 -14.51 9.83 -6.11
CA ILE A 66 -13.49 9.62 -5.06
C ILE A 66 -12.72 8.31 -5.30
N SER A 67 -13.42 7.23 -5.63
CA SER A 67 -12.81 5.90 -5.85
C SER A 67 -11.87 5.89 -7.06
N TYR A 68 -12.25 6.57 -8.16
CA TYR A 68 -11.40 6.75 -9.33
C TYR A 68 -10.17 7.58 -9.00
N SER A 69 -10.32 8.69 -8.27
CA SER A 69 -9.19 9.53 -7.83
C SER A 69 -8.20 8.74 -6.95
N ILE A 70 -8.71 7.92 -6.02
CA ILE A 70 -7.88 7.03 -5.18
C ILE A 70 -7.16 5.98 -6.03
N LEU A 71 -7.88 5.30 -6.92
CA LEU A 71 -7.29 4.23 -7.72
C LEU A 71 -6.26 4.75 -8.73
N ALA A 72 -6.57 5.86 -9.41
CA ALA A 72 -5.67 6.48 -10.37
C ALA A 72 -4.40 7.01 -9.68
N SER A 73 -4.54 7.66 -8.52
CA SER A 73 -3.37 8.15 -7.76
C SER A 73 -2.50 6.99 -7.29
N LEU A 74 -3.10 5.92 -6.77
CA LEU A 74 -2.38 4.69 -6.40
C LEU A 74 -1.68 4.05 -7.60
N ALA A 75 -2.31 4.03 -8.78
CA ALA A 75 -1.71 3.46 -9.99
C ALA A 75 -0.40 4.16 -10.34
N ILE A 76 -0.42 5.50 -10.37
CA ILE A 76 0.78 6.30 -10.66
C ILE A 76 1.82 6.15 -9.56
N THR A 77 1.44 6.28 -8.30
CA THR A 77 2.42 6.27 -7.19
C THR A 77 3.07 4.91 -7.00
N ASN A 78 2.35 3.81 -7.28
CA ASN A 78 2.90 2.46 -7.16
C ASN A 78 3.99 2.16 -8.19
N LEU A 79 4.03 2.86 -9.33
CA LEU A 79 5.14 2.77 -10.28
C LEU A 79 6.46 3.17 -9.62
N PHE A 80 6.43 4.17 -8.73
CA PHE A 80 7.64 4.72 -8.13
C PHE A 80 7.90 4.21 -6.71
N SER A 81 6.84 3.80 -6.00
CA SER A 81 6.87 3.53 -4.56
C SER A 81 8.01 2.61 -4.12
N MET A 82 8.20 1.47 -4.80
CA MET A 82 9.25 0.52 -4.44
C MET A 82 10.66 1.08 -4.66
N ILE A 83 10.88 1.80 -5.76
CA ILE A 83 12.18 2.38 -6.11
C ILE A 83 12.51 3.55 -5.18
N VAL A 84 11.56 4.45 -4.96
CA VAL A 84 11.72 5.59 -4.05
C VAL A 84 11.97 5.12 -2.64
N THR A 85 11.26 4.10 -2.16
CA THR A 85 11.49 3.52 -0.83
C THR A 85 12.91 2.93 -0.71
N ARG A 86 13.40 2.26 -1.76
CA ARG A 86 14.78 1.75 -1.79
C ARG A 86 15.81 2.88 -1.80
N TYR A 87 15.62 3.89 -2.64
CA TYR A 87 16.46 5.09 -2.69
C TYR A 87 16.56 5.78 -1.33
N VAL A 88 15.41 6.02 -0.68
CA VAL A 88 15.38 6.62 0.66
C VAL A 88 16.11 5.75 1.68
N ALA A 89 15.93 4.43 1.63
CA ALA A 89 16.64 3.52 2.53
C ALA A 89 18.17 3.59 2.34
N ASP A 90 18.64 3.65 1.09
CA ASP A 90 20.07 3.77 0.78
C ASP A 90 20.64 5.13 1.21
N MET A 91 19.92 6.24 0.98
CA MET A 91 20.34 7.58 1.43
C MET A 91 20.38 7.70 2.96
N LEU A 92 19.43 7.08 3.67
CA LEU A 92 19.45 7.00 5.13
C LEU A 92 20.64 6.19 5.65
N TYR A 93 20.97 5.08 4.97
CA TYR A 93 22.11 4.24 5.32
C TYR A 93 23.44 4.98 5.10
N GLU A 94 23.57 5.68 3.97
CA GLU A 94 24.74 6.50 3.63
C GLU A 94 24.78 7.87 4.34
N LYS A 95 23.80 8.18 5.18
CA LYS A 95 23.66 9.46 5.93
C LYS A 95 23.57 10.71 5.03
N LYS A 96 23.07 10.57 3.79
CA LYS A 96 22.86 11.65 2.81
C LYS A 96 21.45 12.25 2.94
N PHE A 97 21.13 12.81 4.11
CA PHE A 97 19.78 13.27 4.45
C PHE A 97 19.29 14.45 3.58
N GLU A 98 20.21 15.26 3.06
CA GLU A 98 19.98 16.41 2.18
C GLU A 98 19.37 16.05 0.81
N LYS A 99 19.44 14.77 0.42
CA LYS A 99 18.89 14.29 -0.85
C LYS A 99 17.45 13.79 -0.75
N ILE A 100 16.98 13.52 0.47
CA ILE A 100 15.70 12.85 0.72
C ILE A 100 14.52 13.80 0.43
N LEU A 101 14.58 15.04 0.94
CA LEU A 101 13.48 15.98 0.75
C LEU A 101 13.37 16.47 -0.70
N SER A 102 14.50 16.69 -1.36
CA SER A 102 14.53 17.09 -2.78
C SER A 102 14.00 15.97 -3.69
N SER A 103 14.33 14.71 -3.41
CA SER A 103 13.78 13.59 -4.18
C SER A 103 12.27 13.45 -4.01
N TYR A 104 11.70 13.81 -2.86
CA TYR A 104 10.23 13.82 -2.66
C TYR A 104 9.53 14.77 -3.64
N PHE A 105 10.00 16.01 -3.74
CA PHE A 105 9.42 16.99 -4.66
C PHE A 105 9.68 16.62 -6.13
N SER A 106 10.89 16.18 -6.47
CA SER A 106 11.23 15.76 -7.84
C SER A 106 10.41 14.55 -8.29
N SER A 107 10.33 13.50 -7.47
CA SER A 107 9.50 12.32 -7.79
C SER A 107 8.00 12.66 -7.82
N GLY A 108 7.53 13.52 -6.91
CA GLY A 108 6.16 14.01 -6.88
C GLY A 108 5.79 14.78 -8.16
N ALA A 109 6.64 15.70 -8.62
CA ALA A 109 6.41 16.46 -9.83
C ALA A 109 6.27 15.55 -11.08
N ILE A 110 7.08 14.49 -11.16
CA ILE A 110 7.00 13.52 -12.27
C ILE A 110 5.73 12.69 -12.18
N MET A 111 5.37 12.20 -10.98
CA MET A 111 4.12 11.50 -10.76
C MET A 111 2.91 12.36 -11.15
N LEU A 112 2.89 13.63 -10.74
CA LEU A 112 1.84 14.56 -11.12
C LEU A 112 1.82 14.81 -12.63
N GLY A 113 2.97 15.01 -13.28
CA GLY A 113 3.05 15.17 -14.73
C GLY A 113 2.48 13.95 -15.48
N MET A 114 2.90 12.74 -15.12
CA MET A 114 2.36 11.49 -15.70
C MET A 114 0.87 11.32 -15.40
N GLY A 115 0.45 11.71 -14.20
CA GLY A 115 -0.94 11.66 -13.75
C GLY A 115 -1.86 12.62 -14.51
N PHE A 116 -1.43 13.87 -14.73
CA PHE A 116 -2.19 14.84 -15.51
C PHE A 116 -2.33 14.41 -16.97
N VAL A 117 -1.29 13.81 -17.56
CA VAL A 117 -1.39 13.25 -18.92
C VAL A 117 -2.36 12.08 -18.97
N THR A 118 -2.32 11.15 -18.02
CA THR A 118 -3.16 9.94 -18.09
C THR A 118 -4.58 10.20 -17.56
N TYR A 119 -4.71 10.52 -16.26
CA TYR A 119 -5.99 10.74 -15.61
C TYR A 119 -6.65 12.07 -16.02
N GLY A 120 -5.86 13.12 -16.27
CA GLY A 120 -6.41 14.40 -16.73
C GLY A 120 -7.04 14.32 -18.12
N ILE A 121 -6.43 13.59 -19.06
CA ILE A 121 -7.04 13.33 -20.37
C ILE A 121 -8.33 12.52 -20.22
N PHE A 122 -8.32 11.48 -19.37
CA PHE A 122 -9.53 10.72 -19.08
C PHE A 122 -10.67 11.60 -18.54
N LEU A 123 -10.38 12.45 -17.55
CA LEU A 123 -11.38 13.37 -16.98
C LEU A 123 -11.91 14.36 -18.03
N PHE A 124 -11.06 14.87 -18.90
CA PHE A 124 -11.47 15.79 -19.96
C PHE A 124 -12.45 15.15 -20.95
N ILE A 125 -12.23 13.87 -21.28
CA ILE A 125 -13.08 13.12 -22.22
C ILE A 125 -14.31 12.50 -21.51
N SER A 126 -14.28 12.38 -20.18
CA SER A 126 -15.32 11.67 -19.43
C SER A 126 -16.72 12.32 -19.47
N GLY A 127 -16.85 13.57 -19.90
CA GLY A 127 -18.14 14.24 -20.06
C GLY A 127 -18.81 14.70 -18.76
N ILE A 128 -18.05 14.84 -17.68
CA ILE A 128 -18.53 15.40 -16.40
C ILE A 128 -18.34 16.93 -16.35
N PRO A 129 -19.09 17.65 -15.50
CA PRO A 129 -18.97 19.10 -15.33
C PRO A 129 -17.55 19.58 -14.97
N LEU A 130 -17.18 20.78 -15.46
CA LEU A 130 -15.83 21.35 -15.28
C LEU A 130 -15.39 21.43 -13.81
N LEU A 131 -16.31 21.80 -12.91
CA LEU A 131 -15.99 21.89 -11.48
C LEU A 131 -15.64 20.52 -10.88
N GLU A 132 -16.32 19.45 -11.30
CA GLU A 132 -15.97 18.09 -10.88
C GLU A 132 -14.62 17.65 -11.43
N ILE A 133 -14.29 18.00 -12.69
CA ILE A 133 -12.96 17.74 -13.28
C ILE A 133 -11.88 18.39 -12.41
N LEU A 134 -12.03 19.67 -12.08
CA LEU A 134 -11.07 20.40 -11.26
C LEU A 134 -10.93 19.80 -9.85
N LEU A 135 -12.05 19.50 -9.18
CA LEU A 135 -12.01 18.90 -7.84
C LEU A 135 -11.39 17.49 -7.85
N ASN A 136 -11.69 16.66 -8.85
CA ASN A 136 -11.05 15.34 -8.99
C ASN A 136 -9.56 15.45 -9.29
N LEU A 137 -9.15 16.40 -10.14
CA LEU A 137 -7.73 16.65 -10.40
C LEU A 137 -6.98 17.12 -9.14
N ILE A 138 -7.61 17.99 -8.34
CA ILE A 138 -7.05 18.42 -7.05
C ILE A 138 -6.91 17.22 -6.11
N LEU A 139 -8.00 16.46 -5.90
CA LEU A 139 -8.01 15.29 -5.03
C LEU A 139 -6.97 14.25 -5.47
N PHE A 140 -6.92 13.94 -6.77
CA PHE A 140 -5.91 13.06 -7.36
C PHE A 140 -4.48 13.55 -7.08
N SER A 141 -4.23 14.85 -7.26
CA SER A 141 -2.91 15.44 -7.04
C SER A 141 -2.49 15.38 -5.58
N GLU A 142 -3.42 15.70 -4.68
CA GLU A 142 -3.22 15.60 -3.24
C GLU A 142 -2.90 14.16 -2.82
N LEU A 143 -3.70 13.20 -3.28
CA LEU A 143 -3.50 11.79 -3.00
C LEU A 143 -2.15 11.30 -3.54
N CYS A 144 -1.77 11.65 -4.76
CA CYS A 144 -0.46 11.32 -5.34
C CYS A 144 0.69 11.75 -4.41
N MET A 145 0.64 13.00 -3.93
CA MET A 145 1.67 13.55 -3.06
C MET A 145 1.63 12.98 -1.64
N ILE A 146 0.45 12.61 -1.13
CA ILE A 146 0.28 11.94 0.17
C ILE A 146 0.85 10.52 0.12
N TRP A 147 0.47 9.71 -0.89
CA TRP A 147 1.02 8.36 -1.06
C TRP A 147 2.53 8.39 -1.21
N ASN A 148 3.05 9.34 -2.00
CA ASN A 148 4.48 9.52 -2.10
C ASN A 148 5.08 9.86 -0.73
N ALA A 149 4.49 10.80 0.03
CA ALA A 149 4.99 11.22 1.34
C ALA A 149 5.03 10.05 2.33
N VAL A 150 4.04 9.15 2.30
CA VAL A 150 4.01 7.96 3.14
C VAL A 150 5.27 7.10 2.93
N ASN A 151 5.75 6.94 1.69
CA ASN A 151 6.98 6.18 1.41
C ASN A 151 8.20 6.78 2.16
N TYR A 152 8.31 8.10 2.20
CA TYR A 152 9.37 8.82 2.93
C TYR A 152 9.18 8.78 4.45
N LEU A 153 7.92 8.88 4.91
CA LEU A 153 7.59 8.88 6.33
C LEU A 153 7.71 7.51 6.97
N THR A 154 7.81 6.41 6.21
CA THR A 154 8.12 5.09 6.78
C THR A 154 9.44 5.06 7.57
N ALA A 155 10.37 5.95 7.25
CA ALA A 155 11.62 6.14 8.00
C ALA A 155 11.47 7.06 9.23
N VAL A 156 10.46 7.92 9.22
CA VAL A 156 10.22 8.96 10.22
C VAL A 156 9.30 8.41 11.32
N LYS A 157 9.76 8.41 12.58
CA LYS A 157 9.05 7.75 13.69
C LYS A 157 7.88 8.56 14.29
N ASP A 158 7.31 9.52 13.55
CA ASP A 158 6.29 10.45 14.06
C ASP A 158 4.84 10.05 13.68
N TYR A 159 4.48 8.79 13.97
CA TYR A 159 3.15 8.27 13.68
C TYR A 159 2.03 8.96 14.46
N ARG A 160 2.34 9.49 15.65
CA ARG A 160 1.36 10.22 16.47
C ARG A 160 0.87 11.49 15.76
N SER A 161 1.79 12.23 15.13
CA SER A 161 1.41 13.41 14.34
C SER A 161 0.60 13.04 13.10
N ILE A 162 0.96 11.94 12.43
CA ILE A 162 0.20 11.40 11.28
C ILE A 162 -1.23 11.08 11.70
N LEU A 163 -1.43 10.34 12.78
CA LEU A 163 -2.77 9.93 13.24
C LEU A 163 -3.63 11.12 13.68
N LYS A 164 -3.04 12.07 14.41
CA LYS A 164 -3.73 13.32 14.78
C LYS A 164 -4.18 14.08 13.54
N THR A 165 -3.33 14.13 12.51
CA THR A 165 -3.65 14.79 11.24
C THR A 165 -4.88 14.16 10.59
N PHE A 166 -4.92 12.82 10.49
CA PHE A 166 -6.07 12.12 9.92
C PHE A 166 -7.34 12.28 10.77
N ALA A 167 -7.23 12.25 12.11
CA ALA A 167 -8.39 12.47 12.99
C ALA A 167 -8.97 13.88 12.82
N ILE A 168 -8.10 14.91 12.72
CA ILE A 168 -8.52 16.30 12.45
C ILE A 168 -9.12 16.40 11.04
N ALA A 169 -8.58 15.71 10.04
CA ALA A 169 -9.12 15.70 8.69
C ALA A 169 -10.55 15.16 8.63
N ILE A 170 -10.88 14.12 9.40
CA ILE A 170 -12.28 13.63 9.52
C ILE A 170 -13.19 14.73 10.10
N LEU A 171 -12.75 15.44 11.14
CA LEU A 171 -13.52 16.56 11.70
C LEU A 171 -13.72 17.69 10.67
N ILE A 172 -12.69 18.01 9.89
CA ILE A 172 -12.77 18.98 8.79
C ILE A 172 -13.81 18.52 7.75
N THR A 173 -13.77 17.24 7.34
CA THR A 173 -14.76 16.67 6.41
C THR A 173 -16.17 16.82 6.94
N VAL A 174 -16.40 16.54 8.23
CA VAL A 174 -17.71 16.65 8.87
C VAL A 174 -18.18 18.10 8.92
N VAL A 175 -17.35 19.04 9.40
CA VAL A 175 -17.75 20.44 9.55
C VAL A 175 -17.99 21.11 8.20
N ILE A 176 -17.06 20.97 7.25
CA ILE A 176 -17.21 21.55 5.91
C ILE A 176 -18.36 20.86 5.19
N GLY A 177 -18.46 19.54 5.27
CA GLY A 177 -19.55 18.77 4.68
C GLY A 177 -20.92 19.25 5.16
N LEU A 178 -21.14 19.35 6.48
CA LEU A 178 -22.38 19.89 7.05
C LEU A 178 -22.65 21.32 6.60
N THR A 179 -21.64 22.19 6.59
CA THR A 179 -21.79 23.59 6.18
C THR A 179 -22.22 23.68 4.72
N THR A 180 -21.58 22.92 3.82
CA THR A 180 -21.94 22.90 2.40
C THR A 180 -23.33 22.32 2.13
N LEU A 181 -23.77 21.34 2.94
CA LEU A 181 -25.13 20.80 2.87
C LEU A 181 -26.17 21.83 3.29
N VAL A 182 -25.92 22.57 4.38
CA VAL A 182 -26.83 23.63 4.87
C VAL A 182 -26.93 24.78 3.87
N LEU A 183 -25.81 25.16 3.24
CA LEU A 183 -25.75 26.23 2.25
C LEU A 183 -26.16 25.77 0.83
N ALA A 184 -26.55 24.50 0.66
CA ALA A 184 -26.91 23.90 -0.63
C ALA A 184 -25.85 24.13 -1.74
N ILE A 185 -24.56 24.10 -1.38
CA ILE A 185 -23.46 24.31 -2.34
C ILE A 185 -23.32 23.05 -3.22
N PRO A 186 -23.35 23.19 -4.55
CA PRO A 186 -23.18 22.05 -5.45
C PRO A 186 -21.79 21.42 -5.26
N TYR A 187 -21.72 20.09 -5.27
CA TYR A 187 -20.49 19.32 -5.06
C TYR A 187 -19.78 19.57 -3.72
N GLY A 188 -20.49 20.16 -2.74
CA GLY A 188 -19.93 20.53 -1.45
C GLY A 188 -19.26 19.39 -0.67
N LEU A 189 -19.80 18.17 -0.79
CA LEU A 189 -19.19 16.98 -0.19
C LEU A 189 -17.88 16.56 -0.86
N LEU A 190 -17.76 16.71 -2.19
CA LEU A 190 -16.48 16.46 -2.87
C LEU A 190 -15.45 17.52 -2.48
N PHE A 191 -15.88 18.78 -2.37
CA PHE A 191 -15.05 19.89 -1.89
C PHE A 191 -14.57 19.69 -0.45
N SER A 192 -15.42 19.18 0.45
CA SER A 192 -15.01 18.88 1.84
C SER A 192 -13.94 17.79 1.90
N VAL A 193 -14.03 16.79 1.02
CA VAL A 193 -13.01 15.74 0.87
C VAL A 193 -11.70 16.33 0.37
N CYS A 194 -11.72 17.12 -0.70
CA CYS A 194 -10.51 17.81 -1.21
C CYS A 194 -9.86 18.66 -0.11
N THR A 195 -10.64 19.48 0.60
CA THR A 195 -10.10 20.32 1.67
C THR A 195 -9.45 19.50 2.80
N SER A 196 -10.03 18.34 3.11
CA SER A 196 -9.52 17.44 4.15
C SER A 196 -8.20 16.76 3.72
N TYR A 197 -8.12 16.28 2.48
CA TYR A 197 -6.87 15.72 1.93
C TYR A 197 -5.81 16.79 1.70
N GLY A 198 -6.16 18.00 1.26
CA GLY A 198 -5.27 19.15 1.22
C GLY A 198 -4.67 19.48 2.60
N PHE A 199 -5.47 19.44 3.67
CA PHE A 199 -4.97 19.57 5.03
C PHE A 199 -3.98 18.45 5.39
N ILE A 200 -4.31 17.19 5.08
CA ILE A 200 -3.40 16.05 5.30
C ILE A 200 -2.07 16.29 4.58
N LEU A 201 -2.11 16.69 3.30
CA LEU A 201 -0.93 16.96 2.49
C LEU A 201 -0.03 18.02 3.13
N VAL A 202 -0.60 19.16 3.52
CA VAL A 202 0.16 20.25 4.16
C VAL A 202 0.83 19.77 5.45
N GLN A 203 0.13 18.99 6.27
CA GLN A 203 0.73 18.44 7.49
C GLN A 203 1.82 17.39 7.20
N MET A 204 1.65 16.52 6.19
CA MET A 204 2.69 15.56 5.80
C MET A 204 3.95 16.27 5.32
N ILE A 205 3.81 17.31 4.51
CA ILE A 205 4.92 18.17 4.08
C ILE A 205 5.59 18.83 5.29
N ARG A 206 4.81 19.36 6.23
CA ARG A 206 5.33 19.95 7.48
C ARG A 206 6.13 18.93 8.30
N ILE A 207 5.67 17.68 8.39
CA ILE A 207 6.40 16.60 9.10
C ILE A 207 7.72 16.30 8.38
N LEU A 208 7.72 16.23 7.04
CA LEU A 208 8.94 16.02 6.27
C LEU A 208 9.98 17.14 6.49
N TYR A 209 9.55 18.40 6.42
CA TYR A 209 10.42 19.56 6.67
C TYR A 209 10.99 19.63 8.09
N ARG A 210 10.30 19.03 9.08
CA ARG A 210 10.80 18.96 10.46
C ARG A 210 11.93 17.94 10.63
N HIS A 211 11.93 16.87 9.83
CA HIS A 211 12.83 15.73 10.01
C HIS A 211 14.02 15.73 9.06
N PHE A 212 13.86 16.26 7.84
CA PHE A 212 14.91 16.29 6.84
C PHE A 212 15.44 17.71 6.64
N PRO A 213 16.76 17.87 6.44
CA PRO A 213 17.35 19.18 6.19
C PRO A 213 16.73 19.80 4.93
N LYS A 214 16.52 21.11 4.98
CA LYS A 214 15.98 21.87 3.87
C LYS A 214 16.98 21.88 2.73
N ASN A 215 16.57 21.36 1.59
CA ASN A 215 17.33 21.45 0.36
C ASN A 215 16.38 21.75 -0.79
N TYR A 216 16.62 22.86 -1.48
CA TYR A 216 15.77 23.37 -2.55
C TYR A 216 16.29 22.99 -3.95
N THR A 217 17.45 22.34 -4.05
CA THR A 217 17.95 21.86 -5.33
C THR A 217 17.13 20.66 -5.80
N THR A 218 16.64 20.69 -7.03
CA THR A 218 15.96 19.54 -7.64
C THR A 218 16.90 18.34 -7.69
N ASN A 219 16.45 17.17 -7.25
CA ASN A 219 17.25 15.95 -7.28
C ASN A 219 16.52 14.81 -8.00
N PHE A 220 16.97 14.54 -9.23
CA PHE A 220 16.48 13.45 -10.08
C PHE A 220 17.34 12.18 -10.01
N GLU A 221 18.31 12.13 -9.09
CA GLU A 221 19.23 10.99 -8.93
C GLU A 221 18.52 9.66 -8.63
N PHE A 222 17.32 9.70 -8.04
CA PHE A 222 16.52 8.49 -7.80
C PHE A 222 16.21 7.71 -9.10
N PHE A 223 16.27 8.33 -10.28
CA PHE A 223 16.11 7.64 -11.55
C PHE A 223 17.22 6.60 -11.81
N VAL A 224 18.43 6.82 -11.31
CA VAL A 224 19.53 5.85 -11.44
C VAL A 224 19.15 4.51 -10.77
N TRP A 225 18.32 4.55 -9.73
CA TRP A 225 17.84 3.34 -9.05
C TRP A 225 16.85 2.54 -9.90
N PHE A 226 16.23 3.11 -10.94
CA PHE A 226 15.40 2.34 -11.88
C PHE A 226 16.25 1.38 -12.71
N ASP A 227 17.44 1.80 -13.14
CA ASP A 227 18.36 0.93 -13.89
C ASP A 227 18.86 -0.21 -13.00
N LYS A 228 19.26 0.11 -11.75
CA LYS A 228 19.80 -0.86 -10.79
C LYS A 228 18.75 -1.83 -10.24
N TYR A 229 17.53 -1.36 -10.00
CA TYR A 229 16.47 -2.11 -9.32
C TYR A 229 15.23 -2.32 -10.21
N LEU A 230 15.41 -2.48 -11.52
CA LEU A 230 14.31 -2.67 -12.49
C LEU A 230 13.38 -3.85 -12.13
N GLU A 231 13.92 -4.91 -11.55
CA GLU A 231 13.16 -6.06 -11.10
C GLU A 231 12.21 -5.72 -9.95
N LEU A 232 12.66 -4.86 -9.03
CA LEU A 232 11.87 -4.36 -7.91
C LEU A 232 10.77 -3.40 -8.40
N PHE A 233 11.06 -2.56 -9.40
CA PHE A 233 10.06 -1.75 -10.09
C PHE A 233 8.92 -2.61 -10.67
N LYS A 234 9.27 -3.69 -11.38
CA LYS A 234 8.28 -4.62 -11.95
C LYS A 234 7.45 -5.33 -10.88
N VAL A 235 8.03 -5.67 -9.72
CA VAL A 235 7.28 -6.22 -8.57
C VAL A 235 6.17 -5.26 -8.16
N GLY A 236 6.46 -3.96 -8.01
CA GLY A 236 5.47 -2.95 -7.65
C GLY A 236 4.28 -2.91 -8.63
N ILE A 237 4.57 -2.88 -9.94
CA ILE A 237 3.54 -2.91 -10.99
C ILE A 237 2.67 -4.16 -10.90
N TYR A 238 3.30 -5.33 -10.85
CA TYR A 238 2.57 -6.59 -10.83
C TYR A 238 1.73 -6.75 -9.56
N MET A 239 2.24 -6.33 -8.40
CA MET A 239 1.46 -6.34 -7.17
C MET A 239 0.26 -5.39 -7.23
N PHE A 240 0.43 -4.20 -7.83
CA PHE A 240 -0.68 -3.27 -8.04
C PHE A 240 -1.76 -3.88 -8.95
N ILE A 241 -1.36 -4.39 -10.12
CA ILE A 241 -2.30 -5.02 -11.07
C ILE A 241 -3.00 -6.20 -10.40
N GLY A 242 -2.26 -7.11 -9.76
CA GLY A 242 -2.86 -8.28 -9.11
C GLY A 242 -3.82 -7.91 -7.99
N LEU A 243 -3.53 -6.85 -7.22
CA LEU A 243 -4.41 -6.43 -6.12
C LEU A 243 -5.67 -5.72 -6.60
N PHE A 244 -5.61 -4.92 -7.67
CA PHE A 244 -6.72 -4.02 -8.04
C PHE A 244 -7.42 -4.35 -9.37
N ALA A 245 -6.84 -5.16 -10.26
CA ALA A 245 -7.43 -5.44 -11.57
C ALA A 245 -8.85 -6.01 -11.46
N HIS A 246 -9.10 -6.90 -10.50
CA HIS A 246 -10.41 -7.50 -10.28
C HIS A 246 -11.55 -6.47 -10.03
N ILE A 247 -11.25 -5.35 -9.38
CA ILE A 247 -12.21 -4.26 -9.13
C ILE A 247 -12.53 -3.54 -10.45
N VAL A 248 -11.49 -3.12 -11.18
CA VAL A 248 -11.64 -2.41 -12.45
C VAL A 248 -12.37 -3.27 -13.49
N ILE A 249 -12.04 -4.56 -13.56
CA ILE A 249 -12.72 -5.50 -14.47
C ILE A 249 -14.22 -5.56 -14.16
N ASN A 250 -14.60 -5.58 -12.89
CA ASN A 250 -16.01 -5.61 -12.49
C ASN A 250 -16.76 -4.31 -12.81
N TRP A 251 -16.07 -3.16 -12.88
CA TRP A 251 -16.68 -1.90 -13.32
C TRP A 251 -17.17 -1.96 -14.76
N PHE A 252 -16.60 -2.84 -15.60
CA PHE A 252 -17.03 -3.07 -16.98
C PHE A 252 -17.73 -4.42 -17.17
N GLY A 253 -18.13 -5.06 -16.08
CA GLY A 253 -18.77 -6.38 -16.06
C GLY A 253 -20.29 -6.34 -15.91
N PRO A 254 -20.93 -7.51 -15.66
CA PRO A 254 -22.38 -7.61 -15.46
C PRO A 254 -22.91 -6.82 -14.25
N LEU A 255 -22.04 -6.52 -13.27
CA LEU A 255 -22.37 -5.74 -12.08
C LEU A 255 -22.19 -4.22 -12.28
N SER A 256 -21.83 -3.80 -13.50
CA SER A 256 -21.54 -2.41 -13.82
C SER A 256 -22.78 -1.54 -13.64
N LYS A 257 -22.58 -0.40 -12.96
CA LYS A 257 -23.53 0.69 -12.86
C LYS A 257 -22.87 1.96 -13.38
N GLY A 258 -23.45 2.54 -14.43
CA GLY A 258 -23.05 3.86 -14.93
C GLY A 258 -23.42 4.94 -13.92
N ILE A 259 -22.46 5.76 -13.54
CA ILE A 259 -22.66 6.82 -12.53
C ILE A 259 -22.54 8.23 -13.12
N GLY A 260 -22.29 8.37 -14.42
CA GLY A 260 -22.27 9.65 -15.12
C GLY A 260 -21.09 9.74 -16.08
N GLY A 261 -21.32 10.22 -17.30
CA GLY A 261 -20.27 10.28 -18.32
C GLY A 261 -19.67 8.90 -18.61
N LEU A 262 -18.34 8.82 -18.67
CA LEU A 262 -17.59 7.56 -18.85
C LEU A 262 -17.35 6.78 -17.53
N PHE A 263 -17.90 7.21 -16.40
CA PHE A 263 -17.65 6.56 -15.12
C PHE A 263 -18.59 5.38 -14.87
N HIS A 264 -18.00 4.24 -14.56
CA HIS A 264 -18.69 3.04 -14.14
C HIS A 264 -18.14 2.53 -12.82
N THR A 265 -19.01 2.03 -11.94
CA THR A 265 -18.64 1.36 -10.70
C THR A 265 -19.40 0.06 -10.55
N ALA A 266 -19.04 -0.77 -9.57
CA ALA A 266 -19.79 -1.97 -9.23
C ALA A 266 -20.08 -1.96 -7.72
N PRO A 267 -21.01 -1.11 -7.21
CA PRO A 267 -21.20 -0.91 -5.77
C PRO A 267 -21.49 -2.20 -4.99
N VAL A 268 -22.20 -3.14 -5.62
CA VAL A 268 -22.51 -4.48 -5.07
C VAL A 268 -21.22 -5.28 -4.80
N TYR A 269 -20.14 -5.03 -5.53
CA TYR A 269 -18.85 -5.67 -5.36
C TYR A 269 -17.83 -4.81 -4.58
N ASP A 270 -17.75 -3.53 -4.90
CA ASP A 270 -16.75 -2.59 -4.39
C ASP A 270 -16.86 -2.40 -2.87
N VAL A 271 -18.08 -2.28 -2.33
CA VAL A 271 -18.30 -2.10 -0.89
C VAL A 271 -17.89 -3.35 -0.10
N PRO A 272 -18.32 -4.58 -0.45
CA PRO A 272 -17.77 -5.80 0.13
C PRO A 272 -16.26 -5.93 0.00
N ALA A 273 -15.67 -5.58 -1.15
CA ALA A 273 -14.23 -5.66 -1.38
C ALA A 273 -13.45 -4.76 -0.41
N MET A 274 -13.90 -3.52 -0.23
CA MET A 274 -13.29 -2.56 0.70
C MET A 274 -13.31 -3.09 2.14
N LEU A 275 -14.45 -3.63 2.59
CA LEU A 275 -14.56 -4.18 3.95
C LEU A 275 -13.75 -5.46 4.13
N ALA A 276 -13.77 -6.34 3.13
CA ALA A 276 -12.98 -7.58 3.15
C ALA A 276 -11.47 -7.29 3.17
N TYR A 277 -11.02 -6.23 2.51
CA TYR A 277 -9.62 -5.83 2.52
C TYR A 277 -9.09 -5.50 3.93
N LEU A 278 -9.95 -5.10 4.87
CA LEU A 278 -9.57 -4.87 6.29
C LEU A 278 -8.96 -6.11 6.95
N VAL A 279 -9.33 -7.31 6.49
CA VAL A 279 -8.80 -8.57 7.01
C VAL A 279 -7.28 -8.67 6.78
N THR A 280 -6.74 -8.04 5.73
CA THR A 280 -5.29 -8.02 5.44
C THR A 280 -4.46 -7.26 6.48
N LEU A 281 -5.11 -6.38 7.26
CA LEU A 281 -4.46 -5.55 8.26
C LEU A 281 -3.87 -6.39 9.39
N VAL A 282 -4.51 -7.52 9.73
CA VAL A 282 -4.02 -8.47 10.74
C VAL A 282 -2.63 -8.97 10.38
N SER A 283 -2.45 -9.42 9.14
CA SER A 283 -1.16 -9.83 8.58
C SER A 283 -0.14 -8.70 8.63
N THR A 284 -0.51 -7.49 8.21
CA THR A 284 0.41 -6.34 8.17
C THR A 284 0.98 -6.02 9.55
N VAL A 285 0.14 -5.95 10.57
CA VAL A 285 0.58 -5.68 11.96
C VAL A 285 1.45 -6.81 12.50
N ASN A 286 1.02 -8.07 12.29
CA ASN A 286 1.79 -9.22 12.75
C ASN A 286 3.14 -9.29 12.06
N PHE A 287 3.22 -8.98 10.77
CA PHE A 287 4.46 -9.01 9.99
C PHE A 287 5.48 -8.04 10.54
N VAL A 288 5.09 -6.77 10.76
CA VAL A 288 5.99 -5.77 11.33
C VAL A 288 6.51 -6.22 12.69
N VAL A 289 5.63 -6.68 13.59
CA VAL A 289 6.04 -7.11 14.93
C VAL A 289 6.97 -8.33 14.84
N SER A 290 6.62 -9.33 14.03
CA SER A 290 7.43 -10.53 13.85
C SER A 290 8.81 -10.22 13.25
N VAL A 291 8.87 -9.38 12.22
CA VAL A 291 10.13 -9.02 11.56
C VAL A 291 10.98 -8.13 12.47
N GLU A 292 10.45 -7.03 12.96
CA GLU A 292 11.24 -6.02 13.69
C GLU A 292 11.64 -6.46 15.09
N VAL A 293 10.74 -7.16 15.81
CA VAL A 293 10.97 -7.49 17.22
C VAL A 293 11.69 -8.82 17.40
N LYS A 294 11.37 -9.82 16.56
CA LYS A 294 11.85 -11.20 16.76
C LYS A 294 12.88 -11.63 15.73
N PHE A 295 12.61 -11.45 14.44
CA PHE A 295 13.50 -11.93 13.38
C PHE A 295 14.75 -11.03 13.22
N TYR A 296 14.58 -9.72 13.16
CA TYR A 296 15.67 -8.77 12.91
C TYR A 296 16.85 -8.88 13.89
N PRO A 297 16.65 -9.05 15.21
CA PRO A 297 17.77 -9.27 16.13
C PRO A 297 18.59 -10.51 15.79
N LYS A 298 17.93 -11.62 15.42
CA LYS A 298 18.59 -12.88 15.03
C LYS A 298 19.28 -12.78 13.67
N PHE A 299 18.65 -12.07 12.73
CA PHE A 299 19.25 -11.74 11.45
C PHE A 299 20.53 -10.91 11.61
N ARG A 300 20.50 -9.86 12.43
CA ARG A 300 21.69 -9.03 12.72
C ARG A 300 22.79 -9.84 13.41
N GLU A 301 22.43 -10.65 14.40
CA GLU A 301 23.36 -11.52 15.12
C GLU A 301 24.07 -12.47 14.15
N TYR A 302 23.33 -13.12 13.24
CA TYR A 302 23.88 -14.01 12.23
C TYR A 302 24.89 -13.31 11.30
N TYR A 303 24.57 -12.10 10.79
CA TYR A 303 25.50 -11.34 9.94
C TYR A 303 26.74 -10.89 10.70
N HIS A 304 26.60 -10.43 11.95
CA HIS A 304 27.72 -10.00 12.79
C HIS A 304 28.71 -11.15 13.08
N MET A 305 28.27 -12.42 13.04
CA MET A 305 29.20 -13.56 13.19
C MET A 305 30.20 -13.67 12.04
N TYR A 306 29.89 -13.13 10.85
CA TYR A 306 30.81 -13.11 9.70
C TYR A 306 31.86 -11.99 9.78
N ASP A 307 31.70 -11.00 10.67
CA ASP A 307 32.67 -9.92 10.88
C ASP A 307 33.88 -10.36 11.75
N GLY A 308 34.26 -11.64 11.67
CA GLY A 308 35.44 -12.21 12.34
C GLY A 308 35.23 -12.63 13.81
N VAL A 309 34.02 -12.54 14.35
CA VAL A 309 33.72 -12.80 15.78
C VAL A 309 33.22 -14.25 16.03
N GLY A 310 32.71 -14.92 15.01
CA GLY A 310 32.08 -16.24 15.12
C GLY A 310 32.96 -17.40 14.63
N SER A 311 33.03 -18.50 15.39
CA SER A 311 33.49 -19.78 14.83
C SER A 311 32.44 -20.35 13.87
N VAL A 312 32.84 -21.22 12.94
CA VAL A 312 31.92 -21.90 11.99
C VAL A 312 30.73 -22.53 12.73
N LYS A 313 30.98 -23.14 13.90
CA LYS A 313 29.92 -23.72 14.75
C LYS A 313 28.91 -22.68 15.23
N LYS A 314 29.38 -21.48 15.63
CA LYS A 314 28.50 -20.38 16.06
C LYS A 314 27.71 -19.79 14.89
N ILE A 315 28.31 -19.67 13.72
CA ILE A 315 27.63 -19.21 12.50
C ILE A 315 26.49 -20.16 12.15
N ASN A 316 26.75 -21.47 12.11
CA ASN A 316 25.73 -22.47 11.81
C ASN A 316 24.60 -22.47 12.87
N GLN A 317 24.94 -22.29 14.15
CA GLN A 317 23.93 -22.19 15.21
C GLN A 317 23.06 -20.93 15.05
N ALA A 318 23.67 -19.77 14.80
CA ALA A 318 22.95 -18.52 14.58
C ALA A 318 22.03 -18.60 13.34
N GLU A 319 22.46 -19.29 12.28
CA GLU A 319 21.63 -19.58 11.11
C GLU A 319 20.40 -20.41 11.48
N ILE A 320 20.60 -21.53 12.18
CA ILE A 320 19.51 -22.42 12.59
C ILE A 320 18.51 -21.66 13.47
N GLU A 321 18.99 -20.86 14.42
CA GLU A 321 18.14 -20.04 15.28
C GLU A 321 17.35 -18.98 14.49
N MET A 322 18.01 -18.27 13.57
CA MET A 322 17.36 -17.29 12.70
C MET A 322 16.30 -17.94 11.82
N MET A 323 16.62 -19.07 11.17
CA MET A 323 15.73 -19.78 10.27
C MET A 323 14.54 -20.41 10.98
N ASN A 324 14.75 -20.99 12.18
CA ASN A 324 13.67 -21.49 13.02
C ASN A 324 12.76 -20.34 13.48
N THR A 325 13.33 -19.21 13.86
CA THR A 325 12.55 -18.01 14.22
C THR A 325 11.69 -17.56 13.04
N LEU A 326 12.27 -17.45 11.84
CA LEU A 326 11.53 -17.06 10.65
C LEU A 326 10.37 -18.01 10.36
N ARG A 327 10.63 -19.33 10.31
CA ARG A 327 9.61 -20.34 10.01
C ARG A 327 8.47 -20.31 11.02
N ASN A 328 8.80 -20.21 12.30
CA ASN A 328 7.81 -20.15 13.37
C ASN A 328 6.98 -18.87 13.28
N GLU A 329 7.60 -17.72 13.07
CA GLU A 329 6.87 -16.44 12.97
C GLU A 329 5.97 -16.38 11.74
N LEU A 330 6.42 -16.86 10.57
CA LEU A 330 5.58 -16.97 9.38
C LEU A 330 4.41 -17.94 9.62
N LYS A 331 4.65 -19.11 10.23
CA LYS A 331 3.59 -20.06 10.57
C LYS A 331 2.55 -19.45 11.51
N TYR A 332 2.97 -18.80 12.59
CA TYR A 332 2.06 -18.16 13.54
C TYR A 332 1.28 -17.02 12.90
N LEU A 333 1.93 -16.24 12.03
CA LEU A 333 1.27 -15.18 11.29
C LEU A 333 0.17 -15.75 10.38
N SER A 334 0.47 -16.78 9.59
CA SER A 334 -0.49 -17.43 8.70
C SER A 334 -1.70 -17.95 9.49
N TRP A 335 -1.47 -18.57 10.65
CA TRP A 335 -2.55 -19.02 11.53
C TRP A 335 -3.43 -17.88 12.04
N LYS A 336 -2.84 -16.79 12.51
CA LYS A 336 -3.60 -15.62 12.97
C LYS A 336 -4.39 -14.98 11.84
N GLN A 337 -3.81 -14.89 10.64
CA GLN A 337 -4.50 -14.36 9.47
C GLN A 337 -5.69 -15.23 9.08
N LEU A 338 -5.50 -16.55 9.03
CA LEU A 338 -6.56 -17.49 8.71
C LEU A 338 -7.70 -17.42 9.74
N LEU A 339 -7.37 -17.42 11.03
CA LEU A 339 -8.37 -17.30 12.10
C LEU A 339 -9.13 -15.97 12.02
N ALA A 340 -8.43 -14.85 11.80
CA ALA A 340 -9.08 -13.56 11.64
C ALA A 340 -9.97 -13.50 10.38
N THR A 341 -9.56 -14.17 9.30
CA THR A 341 -10.33 -14.28 8.07
C THR A 341 -11.62 -15.06 8.30
N LEU A 342 -11.54 -16.24 8.94
CA LEU A 342 -12.71 -17.02 9.31
C LEU A 342 -13.65 -16.24 10.24
N LEU A 343 -13.10 -15.58 11.25
CA LEU A 343 -13.88 -14.74 12.16
C LEU A 343 -14.59 -13.62 11.40
N ALA A 344 -13.89 -12.91 10.52
CA ALA A 344 -14.50 -11.87 9.70
C ALA A 344 -15.60 -12.42 8.78
N MET A 345 -15.43 -13.61 8.20
CA MET A 345 -16.46 -14.24 7.36
C MET A 345 -17.72 -14.56 8.18
N PHE A 346 -17.60 -15.18 9.35
CA PHE A 346 -18.76 -15.59 10.14
C PHE A 346 -19.39 -14.43 10.92
N VAL A 347 -18.59 -13.69 11.68
CA VAL A 347 -19.05 -12.58 12.51
C VAL A 347 -19.41 -11.36 11.66
N GLY A 348 -18.66 -11.12 10.59
CA GLY A 348 -18.91 -9.99 9.70
C GLY A 348 -20.28 -10.06 9.04
N ILE A 349 -20.76 -11.23 8.62
CA ILE A 349 -22.11 -11.35 8.05
C ILE A 349 -23.19 -11.00 9.07
N VAL A 350 -23.06 -11.49 10.31
CA VAL A 350 -24.02 -11.18 11.37
C VAL A 350 -24.04 -9.67 11.60
N LEU A 351 -22.86 -9.06 11.72
CA LEU A 351 -22.71 -7.62 11.94
C LEU A 351 -23.25 -6.80 10.76
N LEU A 352 -23.00 -7.21 9.53
CA LEU A 352 -23.52 -6.57 8.31
C LEU A 352 -25.02 -6.75 8.13
N THR A 353 -25.63 -7.75 8.79
CA THR A 353 -27.08 -7.94 8.80
C THR A 353 -27.77 -7.03 9.83
N VAL A 354 -27.09 -6.76 10.94
CA VAL A 354 -27.59 -5.88 12.01
C VAL A 354 -27.38 -4.41 11.67
N LEU A 355 -26.27 -4.07 11.01
CA LEU A 355 -25.99 -2.70 10.62
C LEU A 355 -26.88 -2.28 9.42
N PRO A 356 -27.52 -1.10 9.46
CA PRO A 356 -28.38 -0.60 8.38
C PRO A 356 -27.55 -0.06 7.20
N LEU A 357 -26.63 -0.87 6.67
CA LEU A 357 -25.71 -0.50 5.58
C LEU A 357 -26.27 -0.84 4.19
N GLY A 358 -27.47 -1.42 4.10
CA GLY A 358 -28.09 -1.79 2.83
C GLY A 358 -27.49 -3.03 2.16
N PHE A 359 -26.83 -3.91 2.92
CA PHE A 359 -26.21 -5.13 2.39
C PHE A 359 -27.25 -6.17 1.95
N ASN A 360 -27.30 -6.45 0.65
CA ASN A 360 -28.12 -7.52 0.09
C ASN A 360 -27.44 -8.91 0.20
N SER A 361 -28.16 -9.99 -0.11
CA SER A 361 -27.64 -11.36 -0.03
C SER A 361 -26.41 -11.61 -0.91
N GLN A 362 -26.36 -10.98 -2.10
CA GLN A 362 -25.25 -11.09 -3.04
C GLN A 362 -23.98 -10.41 -2.51
N MET A 363 -24.10 -9.21 -1.92
CA MET A 363 -23.01 -8.49 -1.26
C MET A 363 -22.41 -9.30 -0.10
N LYS A 364 -23.26 -10.02 0.66
CA LYS A 364 -22.79 -10.91 1.73
C LYS A 364 -21.97 -12.08 1.18
N GLY A 365 -22.41 -12.67 0.08
CA GLY A 365 -21.65 -13.71 -0.62
C GLY A 365 -20.29 -13.21 -1.11
N TYR A 366 -20.24 -12.06 -1.78
CA TYR A 366 -18.98 -11.44 -2.20
C TYR A 366 -18.08 -11.10 -1.03
N PHE A 367 -18.62 -10.58 0.07
CA PHE A 367 -17.84 -10.29 1.27
C PHE A 367 -17.13 -11.54 1.81
N GLN A 368 -17.80 -12.69 1.87
CA GLN A 368 -17.18 -13.94 2.32
C GLN A 368 -16.06 -14.41 1.38
N THR A 369 -16.34 -14.49 0.08
CA THR A 369 -15.37 -14.93 -0.93
C THR A 369 -14.15 -14.01 -0.95
N LEU A 370 -14.36 -12.70 -0.86
CA LEU A 370 -13.29 -11.72 -0.83
C LEU A 370 -12.53 -11.70 0.49
N CYS A 371 -13.18 -11.93 1.63
CA CYS A 371 -12.46 -12.10 2.90
C CYS A 371 -11.44 -13.24 2.78
N LEU A 372 -11.87 -14.38 2.24
CA LEU A 372 -10.99 -15.52 2.01
C LEU A 372 -9.89 -15.19 1.00
N GLY A 373 -10.23 -14.57 -0.13
CA GLY A 373 -9.26 -14.16 -1.15
C GLY A 373 -8.20 -13.20 -0.62
N TYR A 374 -8.61 -12.12 0.06
CA TYR A 374 -7.71 -11.17 0.70
C TYR A 374 -6.91 -11.78 1.84
N GLY A 375 -7.50 -12.69 2.61
CA GLY A 375 -6.81 -13.41 3.68
C GLY A 375 -5.65 -14.26 3.16
N VAL A 376 -5.88 -15.04 2.10
CA VAL A 376 -4.83 -15.85 1.45
C VAL A 376 -3.81 -14.97 0.75
N TYR A 377 -4.26 -13.92 0.04
CA TYR A 377 -3.38 -12.92 -0.54
C TYR A 377 -2.45 -12.28 0.51
N ALA A 378 -2.96 -11.94 1.69
CA ALA A 378 -2.17 -11.29 2.73
C ALA A 378 -0.99 -12.17 3.20
N VAL A 379 -1.21 -13.47 3.34
CA VAL A 379 -0.14 -14.43 3.66
C VAL A 379 0.86 -14.54 2.51
N GLY A 380 0.38 -14.66 1.27
CA GLY A 380 1.26 -14.69 0.09
C GLY A 380 2.09 -13.42 -0.07
N ASN A 381 1.49 -12.25 0.18
CA ASN A 381 2.17 -10.97 0.16
C ASN A 381 3.28 -10.88 1.22
N ILE A 382 3.07 -11.43 2.41
CA ILE A 382 4.11 -11.47 3.44
C ILE A 382 5.31 -12.34 3.03
N ASN A 383 5.05 -13.49 2.43
CA ASN A 383 6.12 -14.32 1.89
C ASN A 383 6.88 -13.58 0.77
N LEU A 384 6.17 -12.83 -0.08
CA LEU A 384 6.79 -11.97 -1.08
C LEU A 384 7.64 -10.86 -0.45
N LEU A 385 7.14 -10.18 0.59
CA LEU A 385 7.91 -9.19 1.33
C LEU A 385 9.16 -9.79 1.99
N MET A 386 9.09 -11.04 2.46
CA MET A 386 10.27 -11.77 2.95
C MET A 386 11.28 -12.07 1.83
N LEU A 387 10.83 -12.43 0.63
CA LEU A 387 11.72 -12.57 -0.53
C LEU A 387 12.44 -11.24 -0.85
N LEU A 388 11.72 -10.12 -0.79
CA LEU A 388 12.30 -8.79 -0.96
C LEU A 388 13.28 -8.42 0.17
N TYR A 389 12.98 -8.83 1.40
CA TYR A 389 13.88 -8.66 2.55
C TYR A 389 15.21 -9.39 2.33
N PHE A 390 15.15 -10.61 1.78
CA PHE A 390 16.33 -11.38 1.38
C PHE A 390 16.92 -10.97 0.01
N VAL A 391 16.45 -9.88 -0.59
CA VAL A 391 16.97 -9.36 -1.87
C VAL A 391 16.77 -10.34 -3.05
N ASP A 392 15.80 -11.26 -2.98
CA ASP A 392 15.40 -12.13 -4.09
C ASP A 392 14.44 -11.42 -5.08
N TYR A 393 14.90 -10.33 -5.70
CA TYR A 393 14.06 -9.52 -6.58
C TYR A 393 13.55 -10.31 -7.80
N LYS A 394 14.37 -11.20 -8.37
CA LYS A 394 13.98 -12.03 -9.52
C LYS A 394 12.89 -13.03 -9.15
N GLY A 395 13.01 -13.71 -8.00
CA GLY A 395 11.99 -14.62 -7.48
C GLY A 395 10.69 -13.90 -7.16
N ALA A 396 10.77 -12.80 -6.42
CA ALA A 396 9.62 -11.96 -6.08
C ALA A 396 8.89 -11.46 -7.33
N LYS A 397 9.62 -10.99 -8.36
CA LYS A 397 9.03 -10.57 -9.65
C LYS A 397 8.26 -11.70 -10.31
N LYS A 398 8.83 -12.92 -10.36
CA LYS A 398 8.17 -14.09 -10.98
C LYS A 398 6.86 -14.41 -10.27
N CYS A 399 6.84 -14.42 -8.94
CA CYS A 399 5.64 -14.65 -8.13
C CYS A 399 4.59 -13.54 -8.36
N ALA A 400 5.00 -12.26 -8.29
CA ALA A 400 4.12 -11.12 -8.51
C ALA A 400 3.49 -11.16 -9.91
N ARG A 401 4.28 -11.50 -10.94
CA ARG A 401 3.81 -11.60 -12.32
C ARG A 401 2.72 -12.67 -12.47
N TRP A 402 2.93 -13.85 -11.88
CA TRP A 402 1.91 -14.91 -11.90
C TRP A 402 0.61 -14.46 -11.25
N PHE A 403 0.71 -13.81 -10.08
CA PHE A 403 -0.43 -13.24 -9.39
C PHE A 403 -1.17 -12.19 -10.24
N ALA A 404 -0.44 -11.23 -10.83
CA ALA A 404 -1.01 -10.17 -11.66
C ALA A 404 -1.78 -10.71 -12.88
N VAL A 405 -1.14 -11.60 -13.63
CA VAL A 405 -1.73 -12.18 -14.85
C VAL A 405 -2.95 -13.02 -14.50
N LEU A 406 -2.84 -13.90 -13.50
CA LEU A 406 -3.96 -14.78 -13.14
C LEU A 406 -5.10 -14.03 -12.49
N SER A 407 -4.84 -12.98 -11.70
CA SER A 407 -5.92 -12.14 -11.18
C SER A 407 -6.70 -11.48 -12.31
N ALA A 408 -6.01 -10.93 -13.32
CA ALA A 408 -6.70 -10.32 -14.46
C ALA A 408 -7.46 -11.37 -15.29
N VAL A 409 -6.81 -12.47 -15.67
CA VAL A 409 -7.39 -13.52 -16.52
C VAL A 409 -8.57 -14.20 -15.83
N PHE A 410 -8.43 -14.62 -14.57
CA PHE A 410 -9.53 -15.27 -13.87
C PHE A 410 -10.68 -14.30 -13.58
N SER A 411 -10.41 -13.04 -13.26
CA SER A 411 -11.47 -12.04 -13.09
C SER A 411 -12.24 -11.78 -14.37
N ILE A 412 -11.56 -11.72 -15.53
CA ILE A 412 -12.21 -11.62 -16.85
C ILE A 412 -13.06 -12.87 -17.11
N PHE A 413 -12.50 -14.06 -16.86
CA PHE A 413 -13.22 -15.32 -17.07
C PHE A 413 -14.50 -15.42 -16.21
N THR A 414 -14.45 -14.98 -14.96
CA THR A 414 -15.63 -14.95 -14.09
C THR A 414 -16.73 -13.99 -14.56
N GLN A 415 -16.44 -13.03 -15.46
CA GLN A 415 -17.49 -12.17 -16.05
C GLN A 415 -18.43 -12.92 -17.00
N PHE A 416 -17.97 -14.04 -17.57
CA PHE A 416 -18.75 -14.86 -18.50
C PHE A 416 -19.50 -16.00 -17.80
N MET A 417 -19.36 -16.10 -16.48
CA MET A 417 -20.06 -17.08 -15.63
C MET A 417 -21.26 -16.44 -14.95
N ASP A 418 -22.01 -17.25 -14.18
CA ASP A 418 -23.03 -16.70 -13.29
C ASP A 418 -22.41 -15.68 -12.33
N THR A 419 -23.14 -14.60 -12.06
CA THR A 419 -22.66 -13.48 -11.23
C THR A 419 -22.24 -13.92 -9.83
N THR A 420 -22.75 -15.04 -9.31
CA THR A 420 -22.33 -15.63 -8.03
C THR A 420 -20.84 -15.98 -7.98
N PHE A 421 -20.22 -16.28 -9.13
CA PHE A 421 -18.79 -16.63 -9.21
C PHE A 421 -17.85 -15.41 -9.26
N ILE A 422 -18.41 -14.20 -9.37
CA ILE A 422 -17.60 -12.97 -9.38
C ILE A 422 -16.88 -12.83 -8.02
N GLY A 423 -15.55 -12.72 -8.07
CA GLY A 423 -14.67 -12.70 -6.89
C GLY A 423 -13.89 -13.98 -6.63
N TYR A 424 -14.34 -15.14 -7.13
CA TYR A 424 -13.54 -16.38 -7.05
C TYR A 424 -12.25 -16.29 -7.87
N GLY A 425 -12.25 -15.51 -8.95
CA GLY A 425 -11.04 -15.28 -9.75
C GLY A 425 -9.90 -14.65 -8.94
N PHE A 426 -10.20 -13.65 -8.10
CA PHE A 426 -9.23 -13.05 -7.21
C PHE A 426 -8.77 -14.02 -6.11
N LEU A 427 -9.68 -14.81 -5.54
CA LEU A 427 -9.35 -15.84 -4.56
C LEU A 427 -8.35 -16.85 -5.10
N LEU A 428 -8.58 -17.37 -6.31
CA LEU A 428 -7.68 -18.31 -6.97
C LEU A 428 -6.32 -17.68 -7.28
N ALA A 429 -6.30 -16.43 -7.73
CA ALA A 429 -5.04 -15.71 -7.94
C ALA A 429 -4.27 -15.51 -6.63
N GLY A 430 -4.94 -15.14 -5.53
CA GLY A 430 -4.36 -15.03 -4.19
C GLY A 430 -3.77 -16.36 -3.70
N LEU A 431 -4.45 -17.49 -3.97
CA LEU A 431 -3.94 -18.82 -3.69
C LEU A 431 -2.66 -19.12 -4.47
N VAL A 432 -2.59 -18.76 -5.75
CA VAL A 432 -1.37 -18.93 -6.55
C VAL A 432 -0.23 -18.07 -6.01
N LEU A 433 -0.49 -16.83 -5.59
CA LEU A 433 0.53 -16.00 -4.93
C LEU A 433 1.06 -16.70 -3.67
N TYR A 434 0.17 -17.20 -2.81
CA TYR A 434 0.55 -17.92 -1.60
C TYR A 434 1.41 -19.15 -1.90
N LEU A 435 0.98 -20.01 -2.83
CA LEU A 435 1.71 -21.24 -3.18
C LEU A 435 3.08 -20.92 -3.77
N THR A 436 3.13 -20.03 -4.77
CA THR A 436 4.38 -19.70 -5.49
C THR A 436 5.39 -18.99 -4.60
N THR A 437 4.95 -18.11 -3.69
CA THR A 437 5.85 -17.42 -2.75
C THR A 437 6.34 -18.33 -1.65
N THR A 438 5.50 -19.25 -1.15
CA THR A 438 5.89 -20.23 -0.12
C THR A 438 6.94 -21.20 -0.66
N THR A 439 6.73 -21.74 -1.87
CA THR A 439 7.72 -22.64 -2.51
C THR A 439 9.02 -21.91 -2.78
N ARG A 440 8.96 -20.71 -3.35
CA ARG A 440 10.16 -19.91 -3.64
C ARG A 440 10.93 -19.54 -2.38
N LEU A 441 10.26 -19.15 -1.31
CA LEU A 441 10.90 -18.81 -0.04
C LEU A 441 11.56 -20.03 0.61
N SER A 442 10.90 -21.20 0.55
CA SER A 442 11.47 -22.46 1.02
C SER A 442 12.73 -22.86 0.22
N GLU A 443 12.70 -22.74 -1.10
CA GLU A 443 13.86 -22.97 -1.96
C GLU A 443 15.00 -21.99 -1.67
N TYR A 444 14.69 -20.68 -1.63
CA TYR A 444 15.69 -19.64 -1.44
C TYR A 444 16.43 -19.79 -0.10
N THR A 445 15.69 -20.13 0.96
CA THR A 445 16.25 -20.24 2.31
C THR A 445 17.08 -21.51 2.54
N LYS A 446 17.02 -22.52 1.67
CA LYS A 446 17.89 -23.72 1.77
C LYS A 446 19.35 -23.42 1.40
N GLU A 447 19.58 -22.42 0.55
CA GLU A 447 20.89 -22.04 0.03
C GLU A 447 21.38 -20.71 0.61
N LEU A 448 20.83 -20.30 1.75
CA LEU A 448 21.08 -18.97 2.31
C LEU A 448 22.58 -18.68 2.54
N PRO A 449 23.39 -19.61 3.10
CA PRO A 449 24.82 -19.36 3.33
C PRO A 449 25.59 -19.16 2.02
N TYR A 450 25.31 -20.00 1.02
CA TYR A 450 25.95 -19.94 -0.30
C TYR A 450 25.63 -18.63 -1.00
N ARG A 451 24.39 -18.14 -0.87
CA ARG A 451 23.97 -16.88 -1.47
C ARG A 451 24.59 -15.68 -0.76
N ILE A 452 24.63 -15.67 0.57
CA ILE A 452 25.22 -14.54 1.32
C ILE A 452 26.72 -14.37 1.01
N LEU A 453 27.45 -15.48 0.93
CA LEU A 453 28.89 -15.47 0.67
C LEU A 453 29.22 -15.37 -0.83
N GLY A 454 28.42 -16.01 -1.70
CA GLY A 454 28.69 -16.13 -3.14
C GLY A 454 28.02 -15.07 -4.02
N SER A 455 27.10 -14.25 -3.50
CA SER A 455 26.42 -13.18 -4.27
C SER A 455 26.97 -11.78 -4.01
N GLN A 456 28.06 -11.64 -3.25
CA GLN A 456 28.79 -10.37 -3.21
C GLN A 456 29.39 -10.13 -4.59
N GLU A 457 28.79 -9.25 -5.38
CA GLU A 457 29.38 -8.77 -6.63
C GLU A 457 30.71 -8.08 -6.27
N VAL A 458 31.83 -8.77 -6.51
CA VAL A 458 33.20 -8.27 -6.30
C VAL A 458 33.48 -7.04 -7.19
N PHE A 459 32.72 -6.89 -8.28
CA PHE A 459 32.70 -5.72 -9.14
C PHE A 459 31.25 -5.39 -9.54
N SER A 460 30.68 -4.31 -8.99
CA SER A 460 29.50 -3.69 -9.57
C SER A 460 29.96 -2.83 -10.76
N GLN A 461 29.81 -3.32 -12.00
CA GLN A 461 29.89 -2.41 -13.13
C GLN A 461 28.69 -1.46 -13.04
N GLU A 462 28.94 -0.17 -12.82
CA GLU A 462 27.94 0.89 -13.05
C GLU A 462 27.65 0.95 -14.55
N GLY A 463 26.83 0.03 -15.05
CA GLY A 463 26.35 0.07 -16.42
C GLY A 463 25.54 1.36 -16.60
N GLU A 464 25.93 2.19 -17.57
CA GLU A 464 25.17 3.38 -17.97
C GLU A 464 23.83 2.98 -18.61
N GLY A 465 22.83 2.72 -17.78
CA GLY A 465 21.47 2.49 -18.23
C GLY A 465 20.79 3.75 -18.79
N PHE A 466 19.58 3.57 -19.32
CA PHE A 466 18.82 4.64 -19.95
C PHE A 466 18.53 5.79 -18.97
N PHE A 467 18.18 5.45 -17.73
CA PHE A 467 17.85 6.44 -16.71
C PHE A 467 19.09 7.18 -16.20
N THR A 468 20.24 6.50 -16.09
CA THR A 468 21.53 7.13 -15.77
C THR A 468 21.91 8.18 -16.82
N LYS A 469 21.77 7.87 -18.12
CA LYS A 469 22.01 8.83 -19.20
C LYS A 469 21.07 10.04 -19.13
N LEU A 470 19.79 9.79 -18.84
CA LEU A 470 18.78 10.84 -18.68
C LEU A 470 19.13 11.79 -17.51
N VAL A 471 19.58 11.26 -16.37
CA VAL A 471 20.03 12.07 -15.23
C VAL A 471 21.27 12.89 -15.57
N THR A 472 22.22 12.34 -16.32
CA THR A 472 23.42 13.07 -16.76
C THR A 472 23.05 14.27 -17.65
N ILE A 473 22.11 14.09 -18.60
CA ILE A 473 21.59 15.17 -19.45
C ILE A 473 20.86 16.24 -18.62
N LEU A 474 20.03 15.83 -17.65
CA LEU A 474 19.32 16.77 -16.78
C LEU A 474 20.29 17.60 -15.92
N LYS A 475 21.37 16.98 -15.41
CA LYS A 475 22.42 17.68 -14.65
C LYS A 475 23.24 18.63 -15.51
N ALA A 476 23.52 18.28 -16.77
CA ALA A 476 24.21 19.18 -17.69
C ALA A 476 23.38 20.44 -17.94
N ARG A 477 22.09 20.29 -18.24
CA ARG A 477 21.17 21.41 -18.48
C ARG A 477 20.94 22.31 -17.27
N SER A 478 21.05 21.80 -16.04
CA SER A 478 20.89 22.62 -14.82
C SER A 478 22.15 23.40 -14.45
N LYS A 479 23.30 23.17 -15.11
CA LYS A 479 24.53 23.93 -14.90
C LYS A 479 24.68 25.09 -15.90
N ASP A 480 23.95 25.03 -17.01
CA ASP A 480 24.02 26.00 -18.11
C ASP A 480 22.94 27.10 -18.02
N GLY A 481 22.13 27.12 -16.96
CA GLY A 481 21.11 28.15 -16.68
C GLY A 481 21.13 28.52 -15.21
#